data_AF-A0A6P2CX46-F1
#
_entry.id   AF-A0A6P2CX46-F1
#
_cell.length_a   1.000
_cell.length_b   1.000
_cell.length_c   1.000
_cell.angle_alpha   90.00
_cell.angle_beta   90.00
_cell.angle_gamma   90.00
#
_symmetry.space_group_name_H-M   'P 1'
#
loop_
_entity.id
_entity.type
_entity.pdbx_description
1 polymer ?
#
loop_
_entity_poly.entity_id
_entity_poly.type
_entity_poly.pdbx_seq_one_letter_code
_entity_poly.pdbx_strand_id
1 'polypeptide(L)'
;MRSLSRTVPPVTVSLFREATGVLLSMTGFGAARIETDALGVSVEVRAVNNRHLKLTVRGSDPYPLYESELEKVVRRHVRRGTLHVHIRVERQGHAAAPALNTKVLADYLKQIRTSCAEAGTPELVAPLSAGALSLPGVAPETRNGGTPPDDEWPVVEKALDAALVKLNQMRREEGKAVAAELLAHHAVIAEQLAAIRTLLPGVVTEYRQRILDRVRQAVADAGLVLNAETVIREVALFADRTDVSEEVMRLTSHLEQFAELIRKGDEAGRKLEFVIQEMGRETNTIGSKAGDVAISRHVVEMKSTLEKLREQVQNVE
;
A
#
# COMPACT_ATOMS: atom_id res chain seq x y z
N MET A 1 50.90 4.91 32.18
CA MET A 1 50.25 6.21 31.89
C MET A 1 49.81 6.23 30.43
N ARG A 2 48.61 6.77 30.19
CA ARG A 2 47.86 6.95 28.92
C ARG A 2 46.94 5.79 28.51
N SER A 3 45.78 5.74 29.16
CA SER A 3 44.55 5.13 28.65
C SER A 3 43.95 6.03 27.56
N LEU A 4 43.72 5.49 26.37
CA LEU A 4 42.92 6.15 25.33
C LEU A 4 41.46 5.72 25.53
N SER A 5 40.71 6.44 26.36
CA SER A 5 39.25 6.34 26.34
C SER A 5 38.74 7.05 25.07
N ARG A 6 38.40 6.28 24.04
CA ARG A 6 37.55 6.79 22.96
C ARG A 6 36.11 6.80 23.49
N THR A 7 35.71 7.93 24.06
CA THR A 7 34.31 8.27 24.31
C THR A 7 33.61 8.41 22.96
N VAL A 8 32.75 7.44 22.64
CA VAL A 8 31.78 7.54 21.55
C VAL A 8 30.76 8.62 21.94
N PRO A 9 30.47 9.62 21.10
CA PRO A 9 29.56 10.70 21.47
C PRO A 9 28.13 10.16 21.63
N PRO A 10 27.33 10.76 22.54
CA PRO A 10 25.92 10.44 22.65
C PRO A 10 25.20 10.78 21.34
N VAL A 11 24.32 9.89 20.88
CA VAL A 11 23.43 10.11 19.75
C VAL A 11 22.61 11.36 20.04
N THR A 12 23.08 12.48 19.51
CA THR A 12 22.43 13.78 19.67
C THR A 12 21.32 13.81 18.63
N VAL A 13 20.08 13.77 19.09
CA VAL A 13 18.88 14.01 18.28
C VAL A 13 18.95 15.48 17.81
N SER A 14 19.69 15.70 16.71
CA SER A 14 19.84 17.01 16.09
C SER A 14 18.54 17.38 15.38
N LEU A 15 17.96 18.48 15.82
CA LEU A 15 16.78 19.12 15.27
C LEU A 15 16.93 19.42 13.76
N PHE A 16 15.93 18.93 13.01
CA PHE A 16 15.20 19.62 11.95
C PHE A 16 15.95 20.32 10.79
N ARG A 17 15.79 19.71 9.60
CA ARG A 17 15.52 20.43 8.35
C ARG A 17 14.34 19.75 7.66
N GLU A 18 13.32 20.54 7.33
CA GLU A 18 12.09 20.10 6.66
C GLU A 18 12.42 19.39 5.35
N ALA A 19 12.17 18.09 5.30
CA ALA A 19 12.16 17.34 4.07
C ALA A 19 10.75 17.40 3.48
N THR A 20 10.66 17.87 2.25
CA THR A 20 9.41 18.15 1.52
C THR A 20 8.77 16.90 0.90
N GLY A 21 9.22 15.71 1.26
CA GLY A 21 8.66 14.45 0.77
C GLY A 21 7.75 13.83 1.82
N VAL A 22 6.48 13.66 1.49
CA VAL A 22 5.50 12.99 2.36
C VAL A 22 5.17 11.64 1.72
N LEU A 23 5.35 10.56 2.47
CA LEU A 23 4.87 9.23 2.07
C LEU A 23 3.39 9.31 1.66
N LEU A 24 3.02 8.63 0.60
CA LEU A 24 1.65 8.59 0.10
C LEU A 24 1.07 7.21 0.38
N SER A 25 -0.15 7.14 0.91
CA SER A 25 -0.88 5.87 0.96
C SER A 25 -1.22 5.39 -0.45
N MET A 26 -1.20 4.09 -0.67
CA MET A 26 -1.61 3.45 -1.94
C MET A 26 -3.13 3.34 -2.09
N THR A 27 -3.88 3.56 -1.01
CA THR A 27 -5.34 3.61 -1.03
C THR A 27 -5.85 5.02 -0.79
N GLY A 28 -7.03 5.32 -1.33
CA GLY A 28 -7.66 6.61 -1.09
C GLY A 28 -9.03 6.71 -1.73
N PHE A 29 -9.79 7.67 -1.23
CA PHE A 29 -11.10 8.04 -1.74
C PHE A 29 -11.19 9.54 -2.00
N GLY A 30 -11.83 9.92 -3.08
CA GLY A 30 -12.15 11.31 -3.40
C GLY A 30 -13.53 11.41 -4.01
N ALA A 31 -14.35 12.34 -3.54
CA ALA A 31 -15.66 12.61 -4.11
C ALA A 31 -15.91 14.10 -4.27
N ALA A 32 -16.46 14.47 -5.42
CA ALA A 32 -16.87 15.82 -5.74
C ALA A 32 -18.23 15.82 -6.42
N ARG A 33 -19.02 16.83 -6.09
CA ARG A 33 -20.29 17.12 -6.74
C ARG A 33 -20.27 18.57 -7.18
N ILE A 34 -20.63 18.82 -8.43
CA ILE A 34 -20.79 20.14 -9.01
C ILE A 34 -22.19 20.20 -9.58
N GLU A 35 -22.92 21.25 -9.21
CA GLU A 35 -24.25 21.53 -9.73
C GLU A 35 -24.22 22.84 -10.51
N THR A 36 -24.81 22.82 -11.69
CA THR A 36 -25.11 23.97 -12.51
C THR A 36 -26.61 23.99 -12.81
N ASP A 37 -27.14 25.11 -13.30
CA ASP A 37 -28.57 25.28 -13.59
C ASP A 37 -29.13 24.24 -14.59
N ALA A 38 -28.27 23.57 -15.37
CA ALA A 38 -28.63 22.56 -16.35
C ALA A 38 -28.12 21.14 -16.02
N LEU A 39 -27.16 20.99 -15.10
CA LEU A 39 -26.42 19.72 -14.91
C LEU A 39 -25.96 19.51 -13.46
N GLY A 40 -26.32 18.38 -12.87
CA GLY A 40 -25.69 17.85 -11.67
C GLY A 40 -24.67 16.77 -12.02
N VAL A 41 -23.39 17.02 -11.74
CA VAL A 41 -22.30 16.05 -11.93
C VAL A 41 -21.76 15.60 -10.58
N SER A 42 -21.73 14.30 -10.36
CA SER A 42 -21.09 13.68 -9.21
C SER A 42 -20.01 12.70 -9.68
N VAL A 43 -18.81 12.85 -9.14
CA VAL A 43 -17.65 12.01 -9.44
C VAL A 43 -17.12 11.43 -8.14
N GLU A 44 -17.01 10.10 -8.10
CA GLU A 44 -16.31 9.38 -7.05
C GLU A 44 -15.09 8.68 -7.63
N VAL A 45 -13.97 8.76 -6.92
CA VAL A 45 -12.71 8.13 -7.29
C VAL A 45 -12.22 7.27 -6.13
N ARG A 46 -11.94 6.00 -6.41
CA ARG A 46 -11.34 5.05 -5.47
C ARG A 46 -10.00 4.58 -6.04
N ALA A 47 -8.94 4.68 -5.24
CA ALA A 47 -7.61 4.19 -5.60
C ALA A 47 -7.31 2.87 -4.89
N VAL A 48 -6.76 1.91 -5.65
CA VAL A 48 -6.30 0.61 -5.15
C VAL A 48 -4.86 0.38 -5.59
N ASN A 49 -4.08 -0.27 -4.73
CA ASN A 49 -2.69 -0.62 -5.00
C ASN A 49 -2.57 -1.47 -6.29
N ASN A 50 -1.83 -0.94 -7.27
CA ASN A 50 -1.40 -1.69 -8.43
C ASN A 50 -0.13 -1.06 -9.03
N ARG A 51 0.73 -1.90 -9.61
CA ARG A 51 2.02 -1.48 -10.18
C ARG A 51 1.89 -0.51 -11.34
N HIS A 52 0.82 -0.62 -12.12
CA HIS A 52 0.58 0.19 -13.32
C HIS A 52 -0.64 1.08 -13.11
N LEU A 53 -0.61 2.28 -13.69
CA LEU A 53 -1.79 3.14 -13.77
C LEU A 53 -2.83 2.44 -14.65
N LYS A 54 -3.95 2.05 -14.04
CA LYS A 54 -5.09 1.47 -14.75
C LYS A 54 -6.34 2.26 -14.38
N LEU A 55 -7.01 2.81 -15.38
CA LEU A 55 -8.29 3.47 -15.18
C LEU A 55 -9.42 2.44 -15.36
N THR A 56 -10.49 2.60 -14.60
CA THR A 56 -11.73 1.85 -14.82
C THR A 56 -12.88 2.81 -14.56
N VAL A 57 -13.52 3.24 -15.64
CA VAL A 57 -14.63 4.18 -15.60
C VAL A 57 -15.94 3.42 -15.59
N ARG A 58 -16.84 3.75 -14.67
CA ARG A 58 -18.23 3.30 -14.62
C ARG A 58 -19.13 4.51 -14.45
N GLY A 59 -20.36 4.47 -14.97
CA GLY A 59 -21.24 5.62 -14.80
C GLY A 59 -22.33 5.76 -15.84
N SER A 60 -22.96 6.95 -15.82
CA SER A 60 -23.93 7.37 -16.84
C SER A 60 -23.31 7.33 -18.23
N ASP A 61 -24.02 6.80 -19.23
CA ASP A 61 -23.63 6.96 -20.63
C ASP A 61 -23.64 8.45 -21.04
N PRO A 62 -22.75 8.91 -21.94
CA PRO A 62 -21.73 8.15 -22.69
C PRO A 62 -20.34 8.11 -22.03
N TYR A 63 -20.20 8.62 -20.80
CA TYR A 63 -18.90 8.92 -20.18
C TYR A 63 -17.91 7.73 -20.08
N PRO A 64 -18.34 6.47 -19.91
CA PRO A 64 -17.44 5.31 -19.97
C PRO A 64 -16.72 5.14 -21.33
N LEU A 65 -17.29 5.67 -22.43
CA LEU A 65 -16.67 5.63 -23.77
C LEU A 65 -15.55 6.67 -23.94
N TYR A 66 -15.46 7.65 -23.02
CA TYR A 66 -14.49 8.75 -23.03
C TYR A 66 -13.29 8.48 -22.11
N GLU A 67 -12.91 7.21 -21.96
CA GLU A 67 -11.82 6.79 -21.10
C GLU A 67 -10.49 7.50 -21.41
N SER A 68 -10.18 7.76 -22.70
CA SER A 68 -8.91 8.42 -23.09
C SER A 68 -8.79 9.84 -22.55
N GLU A 69 -9.87 10.63 -22.58
CA GLU A 69 -9.85 12.01 -22.10
C GLU A 69 -9.83 12.06 -20.56
N LEU A 70 -10.57 11.15 -19.90
CA LEU A 70 -10.51 10.98 -18.45
C LEU A 70 -9.11 10.55 -17.98
N GLU A 71 -8.45 9.67 -18.74
CA GLU A 71 -7.10 9.22 -18.46
C GLU A 71 -6.07 10.36 -18.52
N LYS A 72 -6.20 11.29 -19.49
CA LYS A 72 -5.34 12.48 -19.55
C LYS A 72 -5.43 13.32 -18.27
N VAL A 73 -6.65 13.55 -17.77
CA VAL A 73 -6.88 14.32 -16.53
C VAL A 73 -6.29 13.59 -15.32
N VAL A 74 -6.50 12.27 -15.24
CA VAL A 74 -6.00 11.41 -14.17
C VAL A 74 -4.46 11.38 -14.14
N ARG A 75 -3.81 11.28 -15.30
CA ARG A 75 -2.34 11.25 -15.43
C ARG A 75 -1.66 12.53 -14.91
N ARG A 76 -2.37 13.66 -14.86
CA ARG A 76 -1.87 14.90 -14.23
C ARG A 76 -1.74 14.76 -12.71
N HIS A 77 -2.52 13.88 -12.08
CA HIS A 77 -2.68 13.77 -10.63
C HIS A 77 -2.10 12.50 -10.02
N VAL A 78 -2.09 11.39 -10.77
CA VAL A 78 -1.73 10.07 -10.25
C VAL A 78 -0.78 9.37 -11.23
N ARG A 79 0.35 8.87 -10.71
CA ARG A 79 1.40 8.20 -11.51
C ARG A 79 1.25 6.68 -11.55
N ARG A 80 0.74 6.05 -10.48
CA ARG A 80 0.52 4.59 -10.37
C ARG A 80 -0.73 4.25 -9.58
N GLY A 81 -1.19 3.01 -9.70
CA GLY A 81 -2.39 2.49 -9.03
C GLY A 81 -3.56 2.24 -9.97
N THR A 82 -4.50 1.41 -9.53
CA THR A 82 -5.77 1.24 -10.25
C THR A 82 -6.77 2.26 -9.70
N LEU A 83 -7.35 3.07 -10.56
CA LEU A 83 -8.36 4.06 -10.21
C LEU A 83 -9.72 3.61 -10.74
N HIS A 84 -10.67 3.45 -9.82
CA HIS A 84 -12.08 3.24 -10.14
C HIS A 84 -12.78 4.59 -10.08
N VAL A 85 -13.20 5.10 -11.22
CA VAL A 85 -13.93 6.36 -11.34
C VAL A 85 -15.39 6.06 -11.62
N HIS A 86 -16.26 6.55 -10.75
CA HIS A 86 -17.70 6.47 -10.94
C HIS A 86 -18.26 7.86 -11.24
N ILE A 87 -18.83 8.04 -12.43
CA ILE A 87 -19.37 9.32 -12.90
C ILE A 87 -20.89 9.21 -13.00
N ARG A 88 -21.61 10.04 -12.28
CA ARG A 88 -23.07 10.16 -12.40
C ARG A 88 -23.43 11.58 -12.79
N VAL A 89 -24.11 11.68 -13.92
CA VAL A 89 -24.57 12.94 -14.50
C VAL A 89 -26.09 12.95 -14.53
N GLU A 90 -26.68 13.98 -13.94
CA GLU A 90 -28.12 14.25 -13.88
C GLU A 90 -28.39 15.54 -14.64
N ARG A 91 -29.04 15.46 -15.80
CA ARG A 91 -29.44 16.64 -16.57
C ARG A 91 -30.70 17.24 -15.95
N GLN A 92 -30.58 18.44 -15.39
CA GLN A 92 -31.72 19.18 -14.88
C GLN A 92 -32.32 19.99 -16.02
N GLY A 93 -33.47 19.54 -16.52
CA GLY A 93 -34.20 20.25 -17.57
C GLY A 93 -33.87 19.79 -18.98
N HIS A 94 -34.43 18.65 -19.35
CA HIS A 94 -35.05 18.29 -20.64
C HIS A 94 -35.21 16.77 -20.58
N ALA A 95 -36.23 16.32 -19.87
CA ALA A 95 -36.81 15.05 -20.21
C ALA A 95 -37.31 15.23 -21.65
N ALA A 96 -36.50 14.85 -22.65
CA ALA A 96 -37.05 14.50 -23.94
C ALA A 96 -38.16 13.50 -23.61
N ALA A 97 -39.42 13.93 -23.78
CA ALA A 97 -40.56 13.10 -23.45
C ALA A 97 -40.28 11.70 -24.04
N PRO A 98 -40.37 10.62 -23.26
CA PRO A 98 -39.96 9.29 -23.73
C PRO A 98 -40.64 9.02 -25.07
N ALA A 99 -39.84 9.07 -26.14
CA ALA A 99 -40.34 9.02 -27.50
C ALA A 99 -40.68 7.56 -27.77
N LEU A 100 -41.95 7.20 -27.57
CA LEU A 100 -42.45 5.89 -27.95
C LEU A 100 -42.23 5.71 -29.46
N ASN A 101 -41.65 4.58 -29.84
CA ASN A 101 -41.60 4.18 -31.22
C ASN A 101 -42.98 3.68 -31.63
N THR A 102 -43.85 4.62 -32.01
CA THR A 102 -45.25 4.37 -32.36
C THR A 102 -45.40 3.39 -33.53
N LYS A 103 -44.41 3.33 -34.42
CA LYS A 103 -44.37 2.37 -35.54
C LYS A 103 -44.18 0.93 -35.04
N VAL A 104 -43.18 0.70 -34.19
CA VAL A 104 -42.93 -0.63 -33.59
C VAL A 104 -44.09 -1.05 -32.68
N LEU A 105 -44.64 -0.11 -31.92
CA LEU A 105 -45.84 -0.35 -31.11
C LEU A 105 -47.04 -0.77 -31.98
N ALA A 106 -47.29 -0.08 -33.09
CA ALA A 106 -48.38 -0.42 -34.00
C ALA A 106 -48.20 -1.80 -34.64
N ASP A 107 -46.97 -2.17 -35.00
CA ASP A 107 -46.65 -3.49 -35.56
C ASP A 107 -46.91 -4.61 -34.53
N TYR A 108 -46.49 -4.43 -33.27
CA TYR A 108 -46.78 -5.40 -32.21
C TYR A 108 -48.27 -5.55 -31.92
N LEU A 109 -49.01 -4.42 -31.82
CA LEU A 109 -50.46 -4.46 -31.60
C LEU A 109 -51.20 -5.14 -32.76
N LYS A 110 -50.71 -4.98 -33.99
CA LYS A 110 -51.26 -5.68 -35.16
C LYS A 110 -51.02 -7.18 -35.08
N GLN A 111 -49.81 -7.61 -34.74
CA GLN A 111 -49.49 -9.04 -34.59
C GLN A 111 -50.31 -9.69 -33.48
N ILE A 112 -50.44 -9.05 -32.32
CA ILE A 112 -51.28 -9.54 -31.20
C ILE A 112 -52.73 -9.74 -31.66
N ARG A 113 -53.30 -8.77 -32.39
CA ARG A 113 -54.68 -8.86 -32.91
C ARG A 113 -54.84 -10.00 -33.92
N THR A 114 -53.89 -10.16 -34.85
CA THR A 114 -53.93 -11.23 -35.84
C THR A 114 -53.82 -12.60 -35.18
N SER A 115 -52.89 -12.80 -34.24
CA SER A 115 -52.71 -14.08 -33.56
C SER A 115 -53.91 -14.46 -32.69
N CYS A 116 -54.53 -13.52 -31.99
CA CYS A 116 -55.76 -13.79 -31.23
C CYS A 116 -56.95 -14.14 -32.13
N ALA A 117 -57.03 -13.53 -33.32
CA ALA A 117 -58.07 -13.83 -34.30
C ALA A 117 -57.89 -15.24 -34.91
N GLU A 118 -56.66 -15.62 -35.25
CA GLU A 118 -56.33 -16.97 -35.75
C GLU A 118 -56.56 -18.06 -34.69
N ALA A 119 -56.29 -17.75 -33.41
CA ALA A 119 -56.50 -18.66 -32.29
C ALA A 119 -57.94 -18.71 -31.78
N GLY A 120 -58.86 -17.93 -32.36
CA GLY A 120 -60.27 -17.88 -31.93
C GLY A 120 -60.50 -17.33 -30.52
N THR A 121 -59.55 -16.56 -29.97
CA THR A 121 -59.56 -16.03 -28.59
C THR A 121 -59.48 -14.49 -28.57
N PRO A 122 -60.50 -13.78 -29.09
CA PRO A 122 -60.48 -12.31 -29.18
C PRO A 122 -60.43 -11.61 -27.81
N GLU A 123 -60.85 -12.29 -26.74
CA GLU A 123 -60.81 -11.80 -25.36
C GLU A 123 -59.38 -11.58 -24.82
N LEU A 124 -58.38 -12.24 -25.40
CA LEU A 124 -56.98 -12.12 -24.98
C LEU A 124 -56.26 -10.88 -25.54
N VAL A 125 -56.89 -10.14 -26.47
CA VAL A 125 -56.27 -8.95 -27.08
C VAL A 125 -56.01 -7.87 -26.03
N ALA A 126 -56.97 -7.59 -25.15
CA ALA A 126 -56.84 -6.57 -24.11
C ALA A 126 -55.72 -6.86 -23.09
N PRO A 127 -55.65 -8.04 -22.46
CA PRO A 127 -54.57 -8.36 -21.51
C PRO A 127 -53.19 -8.45 -22.17
N LEU A 128 -53.09 -8.94 -23.42
CA LEU A 128 -51.80 -9.01 -24.13
C LEU A 128 -51.31 -7.64 -24.60
N SER A 129 -52.22 -6.73 -24.97
CA SER A 129 -51.88 -5.36 -25.37
C SER A 129 -51.41 -4.50 -24.20
N ALA A 130 -51.81 -4.81 -22.97
CA ALA A 130 -51.39 -4.08 -21.76
C ALA A 130 -49.86 -4.19 -21.51
N GLY A 131 -49.23 -5.27 -21.96
CA GLY A 131 -47.78 -5.47 -21.88
C GLY A 131 -46.98 -4.88 -23.05
N ALA A 132 -47.64 -4.28 -24.05
CA ALA A 132 -46.98 -3.88 -25.30
C ALA A 132 -45.92 -2.79 -25.13
N LEU A 133 -46.03 -1.95 -24.09
CA LEU A 133 -45.04 -0.93 -23.76
C LEU A 133 -43.70 -1.50 -23.28
N SER A 134 -43.71 -2.72 -22.73
CA SER A 134 -42.51 -3.41 -22.25
C SER A 134 -41.82 -4.23 -23.35
N LEU A 135 -42.36 -4.24 -24.57
CA LEU A 135 -41.78 -5.00 -25.68
C LEU A 135 -40.51 -4.31 -26.21
N PRO A 136 -39.48 -5.10 -26.60
CA PRO A 136 -38.23 -4.55 -27.12
C PRO A 136 -38.45 -3.56 -28.26
N GLY A 137 -37.91 -2.34 -28.12
CA GLY A 137 -37.96 -1.31 -29.16
C GLY A 137 -39.21 -0.41 -29.16
N VAL A 138 -40.22 -0.65 -28.31
CA VAL A 138 -41.42 0.19 -28.18
C VAL A 138 -41.14 1.46 -27.36
N ALA A 139 -40.59 1.27 -26.17
CA ALA A 139 -39.96 2.33 -25.40
C ALA A 139 -38.45 2.11 -25.55
N PRO A 140 -37.78 2.75 -26.52
CA PRO A 140 -36.33 2.72 -26.52
C PRO A 140 -35.90 3.28 -25.17
N GLU A 141 -35.17 2.49 -24.38
CA GLU A 141 -34.27 3.08 -23.40
C GLU A 141 -33.52 4.16 -24.16
N THR A 142 -33.61 5.41 -23.72
CA THR A 142 -32.77 6.48 -24.22
C THR A 142 -31.34 6.05 -23.96
N ARG A 143 -30.77 5.26 -24.88
CA ARG A 143 -29.36 5.01 -24.98
C ARG A 143 -28.81 6.38 -25.35
N ASN A 144 -28.34 7.09 -24.34
CA ASN A 144 -27.55 8.30 -24.48
C ASN A 144 -26.17 7.94 -25.07
N GLY A 145 -26.15 7.19 -26.19
CA GLY A 145 -24.97 6.77 -26.93
C GLY A 145 -24.56 7.82 -27.96
N GLY A 146 -24.59 9.10 -27.57
CA GLY A 146 -24.07 10.21 -28.35
C GLY A 146 -22.79 10.77 -27.73
N THR A 147 -22.10 11.66 -28.43
CA THR A 147 -21.08 12.54 -27.82
C THR A 147 -21.74 13.34 -26.69
N PRO A 148 -21.15 13.45 -25.49
CA PRO A 148 -21.61 14.46 -24.54
C PRO A 148 -21.55 15.82 -25.25
N PRO A 149 -22.54 16.70 -25.08
CA PRO A 149 -22.44 18.07 -25.59
C PRO A 149 -21.10 18.67 -25.17
N ASP A 150 -20.41 19.38 -26.07
CA ASP A 150 -19.10 20.01 -25.78
C ASP A 150 -19.15 20.90 -24.53
N ASP A 151 -20.35 21.41 -24.19
CA ASP A 151 -20.61 22.23 -23.00
C ASP A 151 -20.64 21.44 -21.68
N GLU A 152 -20.84 20.11 -21.70
CA GLU A 152 -20.88 19.26 -20.49
C GLU A 152 -19.46 18.85 -20.02
N TRP A 153 -18.52 18.69 -20.96
CA TRP A 153 -17.16 18.22 -20.66
C TRP A 153 -16.40 19.09 -19.64
N PRO A 154 -16.39 20.43 -19.74
CA PRO A 154 -15.69 21.29 -18.77
C PRO A 154 -16.19 21.12 -17.33
N VAL A 155 -17.49 20.87 -17.15
CA VAL A 155 -18.09 20.64 -15.83
C VAL A 155 -17.65 19.30 -15.26
N VAL A 156 -17.59 18.27 -16.11
CA VAL A 156 -17.12 16.92 -15.73
C VAL A 156 -15.63 16.91 -15.43
N GLU A 157 -14.80 17.57 -16.25
CA GLU A 157 -13.37 17.72 -15.99
C GLU A 157 -13.13 18.40 -14.65
N LYS A 158 -13.85 19.50 -14.36
CA LYS A 158 -13.74 20.22 -13.08
C LYS A 158 -14.16 19.36 -11.89
N ALA A 159 -15.22 18.56 -12.03
CA ALA A 159 -15.68 17.65 -10.98
C ALA A 159 -14.65 16.53 -10.72
N LEU A 160 -14.08 15.96 -11.79
CA LEU A 160 -13.02 14.96 -11.70
C LEU A 160 -11.75 15.53 -11.05
N ASP A 161 -11.34 16.73 -11.46
CA ASP A 161 -10.18 17.44 -10.89
C ASP A 161 -10.37 17.65 -9.37
N ALA A 162 -11.52 18.16 -8.96
CA ALA A 162 -11.85 18.35 -7.55
C ALA A 162 -11.87 17.02 -6.75
N ALA A 163 -12.35 15.92 -7.35
CA ALA A 163 -12.32 14.61 -6.73
C ALA A 163 -10.88 14.07 -6.58
N LEU A 164 -10.03 14.26 -7.59
CA LEU A 164 -8.63 13.86 -7.57
C LEU A 164 -7.80 14.68 -6.57
N VAL A 165 -8.09 15.97 -6.40
CA VAL A 165 -7.46 16.81 -5.37
C VAL A 165 -7.76 16.26 -3.98
N LYS A 166 -9.03 15.94 -3.69
CA LYS A 166 -9.44 15.34 -2.41
C LYS A 166 -8.83 13.95 -2.19
N LEU A 167 -8.77 13.14 -3.23
CA LEU A 167 -8.09 11.84 -3.21
C LEU A 167 -6.63 12.01 -2.76
N ASN A 168 -5.89 12.90 -3.42
CA ASN A 168 -4.49 13.14 -3.10
C ASN A 168 -4.30 13.78 -1.71
N GLN A 169 -5.26 14.58 -1.23
CA GLN A 169 -5.23 15.07 0.15
C GLN A 169 -5.35 13.91 1.15
N MET A 170 -6.37 13.06 1.00
CA MET A 170 -6.58 11.90 1.86
C MET A 170 -5.35 10.98 1.88
N ARG A 171 -4.76 10.69 0.71
CA ARG A 171 -3.56 9.87 0.57
C ARG A 171 -2.35 10.44 1.31
N ARG A 172 -2.19 11.77 1.37
CA ARG A 172 -1.12 12.44 2.12
C ARG A 172 -1.36 12.40 3.62
N GLU A 173 -2.60 12.59 4.06
CA GLU A 173 -2.96 12.52 5.48
C GLU A 173 -2.74 11.11 6.03
N GLU A 174 -3.22 10.11 5.30
CA GLU A 174 -3.02 8.70 5.64
C GLU A 174 -1.53 8.32 5.59
N GLY A 175 -0.80 8.77 4.57
CA GLY A 175 0.63 8.52 4.45
C GLY A 175 1.47 9.14 5.58
N LYS A 176 1.05 10.28 6.16
CA LYS A 176 1.68 10.84 7.38
C LYS A 176 1.47 9.93 8.60
N ALA A 177 0.27 9.38 8.77
CA ALA A 177 -0.03 8.47 9.86
C ALA A 177 0.82 7.19 9.75
N VAL A 178 0.89 6.61 8.56
CA VAL A 178 1.73 5.43 8.28
C VAL A 178 3.22 5.75 8.50
N ALA A 179 3.70 6.92 8.05
CA ALA A 179 5.08 7.34 8.30
C ALA A 179 5.42 7.39 9.80
N ALA A 180 4.52 7.93 10.61
CA ALA A 180 4.71 7.99 12.06
C ALA A 180 4.77 6.60 12.69
N GLU A 181 3.91 5.68 12.24
CA GLU A 181 3.87 4.30 12.72
C GLU A 181 5.13 3.51 12.34
N LEU A 182 5.59 3.65 11.09
CA LEU A 182 6.86 3.07 10.63
C LEU A 182 8.04 3.57 11.46
N LEU A 183 8.08 4.87 11.78
CA LEU A 183 9.14 5.45 12.62
C LEU A 183 9.07 4.96 14.08
N ALA A 184 7.87 4.71 14.61
CA ALA A 184 7.70 4.12 15.93
C ALA A 184 8.25 2.69 15.99
N HIS A 185 7.94 1.85 15.00
CA HIS A 185 8.51 0.51 14.89
C HIS A 185 10.03 0.52 14.66
N HIS A 186 10.53 1.43 13.82
CA HIS A 186 11.97 1.67 13.66
C HIS A 186 12.64 1.97 15.01
N ALA A 187 12.05 2.84 15.84
CA ALA A 187 12.59 3.19 17.16
C ALA A 187 12.66 1.96 18.09
N VAL A 188 11.65 1.09 18.07
CA VAL A 188 11.67 -0.18 18.82
C VAL A 188 12.87 -1.04 18.40
N ILE A 189 13.08 -1.24 17.09
CA ILE A 189 14.21 -2.05 16.61
C ILE A 189 15.56 -1.42 17.01
N ALA A 190 15.68 -0.10 16.91
CA ALA A 190 16.88 0.62 17.32
C ALA A 190 17.18 0.45 18.83
N GLU A 191 16.16 0.48 19.67
CA GLU A 191 16.28 0.22 21.12
C GLU A 191 16.74 -1.21 21.40
N GLN A 192 16.13 -2.21 20.76
CA GLN A 192 16.55 -3.61 20.89
C GLN A 192 18.01 -3.81 20.45
N LEU A 193 18.43 -3.18 19.34
CA LEU A 193 19.81 -3.24 18.86
C LEU A 193 20.80 -2.57 19.83
N ALA A 194 20.40 -1.46 20.45
CA ALA A 194 21.21 -0.80 21.48
C ALA A 194 21.37 -1.66 22.75
N ALA A 195 20.32 -2.37 23.15
CA ALA A 195 20.39 -3.35 24.24
C ALA A 195 21.36 -4.50 23.90
N ILE A 196 21.27 -5.06 22.69
CA ILE A 196 22.21 -6.09 22.22
C ILE A 196 23.66 -5.57 22.26
N ARG A 197 23.93 -4.36 21.76
CA ARG A 197 25.26 -3.73 21.80
C ARG A 197 25.84 -3.64 23.22
N THR A 198 24.99 -3.41 24.22
CA THR A 198 25.39 -3.33 25.63
C THR A 198 25.71 -4.71 26.22
N LEU A 199 25.02 -5.76 25.77
CA LEU A 199 25.21 -7.13 26.25
C LEU A 199 26.45 -7.80 25.64
N LEU A 200 26.81 -7.46 24.39
CA LEU A 200 27.89 -8.13 23.64
C LEU A 200 29.22 -8.26 24.40
N PRO A 201 29.75 -7.21 25.05
CA PRO A 201 31.02 -7.34 25.80
C PRO A 201 30.93 -8.35 26.95
N GLY A 202 29.76 -8.46 27.60
CA GLY A 202 29.51 -9.40 28.68
C GLY A 202 29.47 -10.84 28.18
N VAL A 203 28.78 -11.08 27.07
CA VAL A 203 28.68 -12.42 26.44
C VAL A 203 30.06 -12.96 26.05
N VAL A 204 30.91 -12.12 25.45
CA VAL A 204 32.29 -12.52 25.11
C VAL A 204 33.09 -12.89 26.36
N THR A 205 32.90 -12.15 27.46
CA THR A 205 33.62 -12.37 28.72
C THR A 205 33.16 -13.66 29.42
N GLU A 206 31.85 -13.84 29.59
CA GLU A 206 31.27 -15.05 30.18
C GLU A 206 31.64 -16.30 29.38
N TYR A 207 31.61 -16.18 28.06
CA TYR A 207 31.95 -17.29 27.20
C TYR A 207 33.44 -17.67 27.27
N ARG A 208 34.34 -16.67 27.27
CA ARG A 208 35.77 -16.89 27.49
C ARG A 208 36.00 -17.67 28.78
N GLN A 209 35.31 -17.28 29.85
CA GLN A 209 35.41 -17.94 31.14
C GLN A 209 34.92 -19.41 31.06
N ARG A 210 33.80 -19.65 30.38
CA ARG A 210 33.24 -21.00 30.18
C ARG A 210 34.17 -21.94 29.41
N ILE A 211 34.88 -21.45 28.39
CA ILE A 211 35.91 -22.25 27.70
C ILE A 211 37.05 -22.57 28.66
N LEU A 212 37.59 -21.57 29.37
CA LEU A 212 38.70 -21.78 30.29
C LEU A 212 38.36 -22.81 31.36
N ASP A 213 37.13 -22.77 31.89
CA ASP A 213 36.68 -23.73 32.90
C ASP A 213 36.52 -25.15 32.32
N ARG A 214 35.96 -25.30 31.11
CA ARG A 214 35.90 -26.60 30.41
C ARG A 214 37.29 -27.19 30.15
N VAL A 215 38.22 -26.34 29.72
CA VAL A 215 39.60 -26.72 29.44
C VAL A 215 40.29 -27.17 30.73
N ARG A 216 40.12 -26.44 31.84
CA ARG A 216 40.66 -26.83 33.15
C ARG A 216 40.08 -28.16 33.63
N GLN A 217 38.77 -28.37 33.49
CA GLN A 217 38.11 -29.61 33.88
C GLN A 217 38.65 -30.81 33.09
N ALA A 218 38.73 -30.70 31.77
CA ALA A 218 39.23 -31.78 30.91
C ALA A 218 40.69 -32.16 31.21
N VAL A 219 41.51 -31.19 31.62
CA VAL A 219 42.90 -31.38 32.02
C VAL A 219 43.01 -32.08 33.37
N ALA A 220 42.14 -31.72 34.31
CA ALA A 220 42.04 -32.38 35.61
C ALA A 220 41.60 -33.84 35.48
N ASP A 221 40.63 -34.13 34.61
CA ASP A 221 40.05 -35.46 34.44
C ASP A 221 40.95 -36.43 33.64
N ALA A 222 41.78 -35.92 32.71
CA ALA A 222 42.59 -36.75 31.81
C ALA A 222 44.09 -36.83 32.16
N GLY A 223 44.58 -36.06 33.14
CA GLY A 223 46.01 -36.00 33.48
C GLY A 223 46.90 -35.49 32.34
N LEU A 224 46.31 -34.83 31.34
CA LEU A 224 46.99 -34.34 30.15
C LEU A 224 47.63 -32.97 30.40
N VAL A 225 48.79 -32.72 29.79
CA VAL A 225 49.43 -31.39 29.81
C VAL A 225 48.68 -30.46 28.87
N LEU A 226 48.28 -29.28 29.37
CA LEU A 226 47.66 -28.21 28.59
C LEU A 226 48.55 -27.78 27.43
N ASN A 227 48.13 -28.04 26.19
CA ASN A 227 48.68 -27.35 25.04
C ASN A 227 47.98 -26.00 24.86
N ALA A 228 48.68 -24.92 25.24
CA ALA A 228 48.19 -23.55 25.13
C ALA A 228 47.80 -23.16 23.69
N GLU A 229 48.48 -23.71 22.66
CA GLU A 229 48.15 -23.43 21.26
C GLU A 229 46.77 -23.96 20.87
N THR A 230 46.39 -25.15 21.33
CA THR A 230 45.07 -25.72 21.07
C THR A 230 43.97 -24.87 21.71
N VAL A 231 44.20 -24.41 22.94
CA VAL A 231 43.24 -23.56 23.67
C VAL A 231 43.07 -22.21 22.96
N ILE A 232 44.17 -21.57 22.56
CA ILE A 232 44.14 -20.30 21.83
C ILE A 232 43.40 -20.48 20.48
N ARG A 233 43.67 -21.58 19.76
CA ARG A 233 43.01 -21.88 18.48
C ARG A 233 41.50 -22.08 18.64
N GLU A 234 41.06 -22.84 19.63
CA GLU A 234 39.62 -23.06 19.88
C GLU A 234 38.91 -21.78 20.32
N VAL A 235 39.57 -20.96 21.16
CA VAL A 235 39.04 -19.64 21.56
C VAL A 235 38.93 -18.71 20.36
N ALA A 236 39.93 -18.68 19.47
CA ALA A 236 39.90 -17.87 18.26
C ALA A 236 38.81 -18.31 17.27
N LEU A 237 38.71 -19.62 17.00
CA LEU A 237 37.66 -20.19 16.13
C LEU A 237 36.26 -19.88 16.67
N PHE A 238 36.08 -19.93 17.99
CA PHE A 238 34.80 -19.58 18.57
C PHE A 238 34.50 -18.08 18.52
N ALA A 239 35.50 -17.24 18.82
CA ALA A 239 35.36 -15.79 18.74
C ALA A 239 34.91 -15.37 17.33
N ASP A 240 35.52 -15.91 16.28
CA ASP A 240 35.10 -15.65 14.89
C ASP A 240 33.67 -16.15 14.60
N ARG A 241 33.24 -17.28 15.19
CA ARG A 241 31.89 -17.81 14.97
C ARG A 241 30.79 -17.03 15.70
N THR A 242 31.14 -16.31 16.76
CA THR A 242 30.19 -15.58 17.61
C THR A 242 30.30 -14.07 17.51
N ASP A 243 31.30 -13.56 16.79
CA ASP A 243 31.38 -12.15 16.47
C ASP A 243 30.22 -11.75 15.54
N VAL A 244 29.40 -10.85 16.07
CA VAL A 244 28.24 -10.24 15.40
C VAL A 244 28.44 -8.73 15.19
N SER A 245 29.66 -8.22 15.41
CA SER A 245 29.95 -6.79 15.34
C SER A 245 29.66 -6.22 13.94
N GLU A 246 29.93 -7.00 12.91
CA GLU A 246 29.66 -6.61 11.52
C GLU A 246 28.15 -6.52 11.25
N GLU A 247 27.38 -7.53 11.64
CA GLU A 247 25.92 -7.54 11.47
C GLU A 247 25.26 -6.39 12.23
N VAL A 248 25.75 -6.09 13.44
CA VAL A 248 25.27 -4.95 14.23
C VAL A 248 25.57 -3.63 13.54
N MET A 249 26.76 -3.45 12.95
CA MET A 249 27.08 -2.25 12.18
C MET A 249 26.23 -2.13 10.91
N ARG A 250 26.08 -3.21 10.14
CA ARG A 250 25.24 -3.24 8.93
C ARG A 250 23.79 -2.92 9.26
N LEU A 251 23.23 -3.53 10.30
CA LEU A 251 21.86 -3.27 10.73
C LEU A 251 21.67 -1.83 11.18
N THR A 252 22.65 -1.24 11.84
CA THR A 252 22.62 0.20 12.21
C THR A 252 22.55 1.08 10.95
N SER A 253 23.37 0.78 9.94
CA SER A 253 23.34 1.50 8.66
C SER A 253 22.00 1.35 7.93
N HIS A 254 21.41 0.14 7.95
CA HIS A 254 20.09 -0.09 7.36
C HIS A 254 18.96 0.66 8.09
N LEU A 255 19.01 0.76 9.42
CA LEU A 255 18.07 1.58 10.20
C LEU A 255 18.16 3.06 9.81
N GLU A 256 19.37 3.60 9.71
CA GLU A 256 19.57 4.99 9.27
C GLU A 256 19.03 5.23 7.85
N GLN A 257 19.31 4.30 6.93
CA GLN A 257 18.80 4.34 5.56
C GLN A 257 17.26 4.29 5.54
N PHE A 258 16.65 3.45 6.37
CA PHE A 258 15.19 3.33 6.49
C PHE A 258 14.55 4.65 6.93
N ALA A 259 15.08 5.28 7.98
CA ALA A 259 14.58 6.57 8.46
C ALA A 259 14.77 7.70 7.43
N GLU A 260 15.85 7.67 6.65
CA GLU A 260 16.08 8.63 5.56
C GLU A 260 15.08 8.46 4.41
N LEU A 261 14.77 7.21 4.03
CA LEU A 261 13.79 6.91 2.98
C LEU A 261 12.38 7.39 3.34
N ILE A 262 11.95 7.18 4.58
CA ILE A 262 10.65 7.70 5.08
C ILE A 262 10.61 9.22 4.96
N ARG A 263 11.71 9.89 5.30
CA ARG A 263 11.81 11.35 5.28
C ARG A 263 11.83 11.93 3.85
N LYS A 264 12.40 11.22 2.88
CA LYS A 264 12.48 11.66 1.48
C LYS A 264 11.16 11.52 0.72
N GLY A 265 10.28 10.60 1.13
CA GLY A 265 8.87 10.56 0.73
C GLY A 265 8.56 10.44 -0.76
N ASP A 266 9.45 9.86 -1.59
CA ASP A 266 9.21 9.70 -3.03
C ASP A 266 9.69 8.31 -3.50
N GLU A 267 8.76 7.52 -4.06
CA GLU A 267 8.94 6.11 -4.46
C GLU A 267 9.64 5.25 -3.38
N ALA A 268 9.24 5.45 -2.12
CA ALA A 268 9.89 4.83 -0.99
C ALA A 268 9.49 3.36 -0.82
N GLY A 269 8.26 2.96 -1.18
CA GLY A 269 7.72 1.64 -0.85
C GLY A 269 8.65 0.46 -1.20
N ARG A 270 9.12 0.39 -2.45
CA ARG A 270 10.01 -0.70 -2.90
C ARG A 270 11.41 -0.64 -2.26
N LYS A 271 11.93 0.57 -2.04
CA LYS A 271 13.24 0.74 -1.38
C LYS A 271 13.15 0.37 0.10
N LEU A 272 12.06 0.74 0.77
CA LEU A 272 11.78 0.38 2.15
C LEU A 272 11.65 -1.14 2.30
N GLU A 273 10.97 -1.82 1.38
CA GLU A 273 10.86 -3.29 1.38
C GLU A 273 12.23 -3.96 1.27
N PHE A 274 13.09 -3.48 0.37
CA PHE A 274 14.46 -3.98 0.26
C PHE A 274 15.28 -3.76 1.54
N VAL A 275 15.19 -2.57 2.15
CA VAL A 275 15.91 -2.26 3.39
C VAL A 275 15.39 -3.13 4.55
N ILE A 276 14.07 -3.33 4.68
CA ILE A 276 13.49 -4.24 5.68
C ILE A 276 14.01 -5.67 5.49
N GLN A 277 14.13 -6.14 4.25
CA GLN A 277 14.66 -7.46 3.95
C GLN A 277 16.12 -7.60 4.40
N GLU A 278 16.97 -6.62 4.11
CA GLU A 278 18.36 -6.61 4.56
C GLU A 278 18.45 -6.54 6.09
N MET A 279 17.62 -5.70 6.74
CA MET A 279 17.53 -5.66 8.22
C MET A 279 17.16 -7.02 8.81
N GLY A 280 16.23 -7.74 8.17
CA GLY A 280 15.85 -9.10 8.53
C GLY A 280 16.99 -10.10 8.38
N ARG A 281 17.80 -9.98 7.31
CA ARG A 281 18.99 -10.82 7.13
C ARG A 281 19.99 -10.63 8.26
N GLU A 282 20.34 -9.39 8.58
CA GLU A 282 21.29 -9.10 9.66
C GLU A 282 20.75 -9.55 11.02
N THR A 283 19.46 -9.32 11.30
CA THR A 283 18.80 -9.77 12.53
C THR A 283 18.81 -11.30 12.68
N ASN A 284 18.60 -12.04 11.59
CA ASN A 284 18.70 -13.50 11.59
C ASN A 284 20.12 -13.98 11.89
N THR A 285 21.11 -13.35 11.27
CA THR A 285 22.52 -13.71 11.48
C THR A 285 22.95 -13.44 12.93
N ILE A 286 22.58 -12.28 13.51
CA ILE A 286 22.82 -11.97 14.93
C ILE A 286 22.23 -13.06 15.82
N GLY A 287 20.97 -13.44 15.59
CA GLY A 287 20.30 -14.49 16.36
C GLY A 287 20.99 -15.85 16.27
N SER A 288 21.48 -16.22 15.09
CA SER A 288 22.15 -17.51 14.87
C SER A 288 23.57 -17.58 15.45
N LYS A 289 24.27 -16.44 15.55
CA LYS A 289 25.67 -16.35 15.99
C LYS A 289 25.83 -16.03 17.49
N ALA A 290 24.96 -15.21 18.07
CA ALA A 290 25.20 -14.66 19.40
C ALA A 290 25.19 -15.69 20.54
N GLY A 291 24.48 -16.82 20.38
CA GLY A 291 24.51 -17.95 21.33
C GLY A 291 24.07 -17.64 22.76
N ASP A 292 23.49 -16.45 23.00
CA ASP A 292 23.07 -15.95 24.30
C ASP A 292 21.54 -15.80 24.39
N VAL A 293 20.98 -16.11 25.56
CA VAL A 293 19.52 -16.12 25.79
C VAL A 293 18.96 -14.70 25.83
N ALA A 294 19.67 -13.75 26.42
CA ALA A 294 19.20 -12.36 26.48
C ALA A 294 19.21 -11.73 25.08
N ILE A 295 20.29 -11.93 24.31
CA ILE A 295 20.35 -11.49 22.90
C ILE A 295 19.24 -12.14 22.08
N SER A 296 18.98 -13.44 22.27
CA SER A 296 17.91 -14.14 21.56
C SER A 296 16.52 -13.54 21.80
N ARG A 297 16.23 -13.06 23.01
CA ARG A 297 14.95 -12.38 23.33
C ARG A 297 14.81 -11.06 22.56
N HIS A 298 15.86 -10.25 22.53
CA HIS A 298 15.88 -9.00 21.74
C HIS A 298 15.70 -9.29 20.24
N VAL A 299 16.37 -10.32 19.72
CA VAL A 299 16.23 -10.75 18.32
C VAL A 299 14.81 -11.16 17.98
N VAL A 300 14.11 -11.89 18.86
CA VAL A 300 12.71 -12.28 18.64
C VAL A 300 11.80 -11.05 18.54
N GLU A 301 11.99 -10.06 19.43
CA GLU A 301 11.22 -8.81 19.39
C GLU A 301 11.48 -8.01 18.11
N MET A 302 12.75 -7.95 17.68
CA MET A 302 13.13 -7.32 16.42
C MET A 302 12.47 -8.00 15.22
N LYS A 303 12.46 -9.34 15.18
CA LYS A 303 11.78 -10.10 14.11
C LYS A 303 10.29 -9.83 14.07
N SER A 304 9.63 -9.81 15.23
CA SER A 304 8.20 -9.47 15.30
C SER A 304 7.93 -8.06 14.77
N THR A 305 8.77 -7.10 15.15
CA THR A 305 8.64 -5.71 14.70
C THR A 305 8.93 -5.54 13.21
N LEU A 306 9.89 -6.30 12.66
CA LEU A 306 10.19 -6.32 11.23
C LEU A 306 9.03 -6.83 10.37
N GLU A 307 8.28 -7.85 10.84
CA GLU A 307 7.09 -8.30 10.11
C GLU A 307 5.99 -7.23 10.11
N LYS A 308 5.78 -6.51 11.23
CA LYS A 308 4.84 -5.37 11.28
C LYS A 308 5.24 -4.26 10.30
N LEU A 309 6.54 -3.92 10.24
CA LEU A 309 7.07 -2.99 9.23
C LEU A 309 6.81 -3.48 7.81
N ARG A 310 7.04 -4.77 7.53
CA ARG A 310 6.84 -5.38 6.21
C ARG A 310 5.38 -5.29 5.77
N GLU A 311 4.44 -5.52 6.67
CA GLU A 311 3.00 -5.39 6.40
C GLU A 311 2.60 -3.94 6.11
N GLN A 312 3.08 -2.97 6.90
CA GLN A 312 2.74 -1.55 6.69
C GLN A 312 3.33 -0.99 5.39
N VAL A 313 4.56 -1.34 5.04
CA VAL A 313 5.20 -0.85 3.80
C VAL A 313 4.46 -1.33 2.55
N GLN A 314 3.73 -2.46 2.60
CA GLN A 314 2.87 -2.89 1.50
C GLN A 314 1.68 -1.96 1.21
N ASN A 315 1.45 -0.94 2.05
CA ASN A 315 0.40 0.06 1.86
C ASN A 315 0.95 1.46 1.49
N VAL A 316 2.26 1.60 1.32
CA VAL A 316 2.95 2.87 1.05
C VAL A 316 3.47 2.96 -0.39
N GLU A 317 3.24 4.10 -1.04
CA GLU A 317 3.81 4.46 -2.34
C GLU A 317 5.12 5.25 -2.17
#